data_AF-A0A3D8K221-F1
#
_entry.id   AF-A0A3D8K221-F1
#
_cell.length_a   1.000
_cell.length_b   1.000
_cell.length_c   1.000
_cell.angle_alpha   90.00
_cell.angle_beta   90.00
_cell.angle_gamma   90.00
#
_symmetry.space_group_name_H-M   'P 1'
#
loop_
_entity.id
_entity.type
_entity.pdbx_description
1 polymer ?
#
loop_
_entity_poly.entity_id
_entity_poly.type
_entity_poly.pdbx_seq_one_letter_code
_entity_poly.pdbx_strand_id
1 'polypeptide(L)' 'MDEAAITTSELRGMIERAGKAGSRFTGDRRAAVVIAHLCGAFDVAHADLGAALAKAAGMSHLAAPAANED' A
#
# COMPACT_ATOMS: atom_id res chain seq x y z
N MET A 1 3.42 17.27 -14.08
CA MET A 1 4.58 16.73 -13.34
C MET A 1 4.71 15.29 -13.76
N ASP A 2 5.87 14.86 -14.28
CA ASP A 2 6.11 13.45 -14.57
C ASP A 2 6.01 12.67 -13.26
N GLU A 3 5.04 11.76 -13.19
CA GLU A 3 4.88 10.86 -12.07
C GLU A 3 6.10 9.92 -12.05
N ALA A 4 6.84 9.90 -10.94
CA ALA A 4 8.02 9.07 -10.85
C ALA A 4 7.62 7.60 -11.06
N ALA A 5 8.19 6.90 -12.04
CA ALA A 5 7.89 5.49 -12.22
C ALA A 5 8.49 4.67 -11.05
N ILE A 6 7.68 3.81 -10.41
CA ILE A 6 8.21 2.84 -9.45
C ILE A 6 9.12 1.86 -10.17
N THR A 7 10.37 1.75 -9.72
CA THR A 7 11.28 0.73 -10.23
C THR A 7 10.91 -0.65 -9.70
N THR A 8 11.22 -1.70 -10.47
CA THR A 8 11.03 -3.10 -10.02
C THR A 8 11.74 -3.38 -8.68
N SER A 9 12.89 -2.75 -8.42
CA SER A 9 13.63 -2.87 -7.15
C SER A 9 12.87 -2.26 -5.97
N GLU A 10 12.27 -1.08 -6.16
CA GLU A 10 11.49 -0.43 -5.11
C GLU A 10 10.24 -1.23 -4.78
N LEU A 11 9.52 -1.68 -5.82
CA LEU A 11 8.33 -2.53 -5.66
C LEU A 11 8.66 -3.80 -4.88
N ARG A 12 9.77 -4.49 -5.23
CA ARG A 12 10.23 -5.67 -4.50
C ARG A 12 10.49 -5.35 -3.03
N GLY A 13 11.19 -4.26 -2.75
CA GLY A 13 11.48 -3.83 -1.38
C GLY A 13 10.22 -3.52 -0.56
N MET A 14 9.20 -2.92 -1.20
CA MET A 14 7.89 -2.68 -0.56
C MET A 14 7.20 -4.01 -0.21
N ILE A 15 7.16 -4.97 -1.13
CA ILE A 15 6.55 -6.29 -0.92
C ILE A 15 7.25 -7.05 0.21
N GLU A 16 8.59 -7.05 0.25
CA GLU A 16 9.36 -7.73 1.30
C GLU A 16 9.09 -7.14 2.69
N ARG A 17 9.04 -5.80 2.81
CA ARG A 17 8.72 -5.13 4.07
C ARG A 17 7.30 -5.43 4.53
N ALA A 18 6.32 -5.38 3.63
CA ALA A 18 4.93 -5.71 3.93
C ALA A 18 4.78 -7.18 4.37
N GLY A 19 5.45 -8.11 3.66
CA GLY A 19 5.51 -9.52 4.02
C GLY A 19 6.12 -9.77 5.40
N LYS A 20 7.21 -9.06 5.74
CA LYS A 20 7.85 -9.12 7.06
C LYS A 20 6.90 -8.64 8.16
N ALA A 21 6.15 -7.56 7.93
CA ALA A 21 5.14 -7.08 8.88
C ALA A 21 4.00 -8.10 9.09
N GLY A 22 3.51 -8.70 8.00
CA GLY A 22 2.46 -9.71 8.03
C GLY A 22 2.89 -11.06 8.61
N SER A 23 4.19 -11.37 8.63
CA SER A 23 4.72 -12.70 9.01
C SER A 23 4.37 -13.15 10.44
N ARG A 24 4.01 -12.21 11.31
CA ARG A 24 3.59 -12.46 12.70
C ARG A 24 2.13 -12.93 12.82
N PHE A 25 1.38 -12.90 11.73
CA PHE A 25 -0.04 -13.20 11.68
C PHE A 25 -0.31 -14.39 10.75
N THR A 26 -1.49 -14.99 10.87
CA THR A 26 -1.94 -16.11 10.02
C THR A 26 -3.30 -15.78 9.37
N GLY A 27 -3.63 -16.51 8.30
CA GLY A 27 -4.91 -16.38 7.59
C GLY A 27 -5.22 -14.96 7.12
N ASP A 28 -6.48 -14.55 7.23
CA ASP A 28 -6.98 -13.26 6.75
C ASP A 28 -6.29 -12.07 7.43
N ARG A 29 -5.91 -12.23 8.70
CA ARG A 29 -5.19 -11.19 9.43
C ARG A 29 -3.80 -10.93 8.85
N ARG A 30 -3.12 -11.96 8.33
CA ARG A 30 -1.86 -11.80 7.60
C ARG A 30 -2.09 -10.99 6.33
N ALA A 31 -3.10 -11.35 5.54
CA ALA A 31 -3.41 -10.67 4.29
C ALA A 31 -3.73 -9.18 4.52
N ALA A 32 -4.60 -8.88 5.50
CA ALA A 32 -4.97 -7.52 5.86
C ALA A 32 -3.77 -6.66 6.27
N VAL A 33 -2.83 -7.20 7.06
CA VAL A 33 -1.63 -6.47 7.51
C VAL A 33 -0.68 -6.20 6.34
N VAL A 34 -0.51 -7.16 5.42
CA VAL A 34 0.33 -6.98 4.22
C VAL A 34 -0.25 -5.89 3.33
N ILE A 35 -1.55 -5.94 3.06
CA ILE A 35 -2.24 -4.95 2.21
C ILE A 35 -2.15 -3.55 2.83
N ALA A 36 -2.39 -3.41 4.13
CA ALA A 36 -2.27 -2.11 4.81
C ALA A 36 -0.86 -1.50 4.72
N HIS A 37 0.19 -2.32 4.86
CA HIS A 37 1.56 -1.85 4.70
C HIS A 37 1.88 -1.44 3.27
N LEU A 38 1.36 -2.17 2.27
CA LEU A 38 1.52 -1.80 0.87
C LEU A 38 0.81 -0.48 0.57
N CYS A 39 -0.45 -0.31 1.02
CA CYS A 39 -1.18 0.95 0.84
C CYS A 39 -0.40 2.14 1.41
N GLY A 40 0.09 2.04 2.66
CA GLY A 40 0.89 3.11 3.27
C GLY A 40 2.25 3.34 2.61
N ALA A 41 2.86 2.31 2.03
CA ALA A 41 4.11 2.45 1.28
C ALA A 41 3.90 3.18 -0.06
N PHE A 42 2.74 2.98 -0.70
CA PHE A 42 2.37 3.72 -1.90
C PHE A 42 1.91 5.14 -1.60
N ASP A 43 1.19 5.39 -0.50
CA ASP A 43 0.63 6.71 -0.16
C ASP A 43 1.66 7.87 -0.14
N VAL A 44 2.92 7.57 0.18
CA VAL A 44 4.00 8.57 0.26
C VAL A 44 4.46 9.08 -1.12
N ALA A 45 4.40 8.25 -2.16
CA ALA A 45 4.99 8.55 -3.47
C ALA A 45 4.03 8.34 -4.66
N HIS A 46 3.00 7.50 -4.48
CA HIS A 46 2.04 7.01 -5.47
C HIS A 46 0.67 6.80 -4.78
N ALA A 47 0.07 7.88 -4.30
CA ALA A 47 -1.17 7.83 -3.54
C ALA A 47 -2.34 7.17 -4.30
N ASP A 48 -2.33 7.31 -5.63
CA ASP A 48 -3.26 6.68 -6.56
C ASP A 48 -3.17 5.14 -6.51
N LEU A 49 -1.96 4.58 -6.48
CA LEU A 49 -1.72 3.14 -6.37
C LEU A 49 -2.14 2.60 -5.00
N GLY A 50 -1.87 3.36 -3.94
CA GLY A 50 -2.33 3.04 -2.59
C GLY A 50 -3.86 2.96 -2.52
N ALA A 51 -4.54 3.96 -3.08
CA ALA A 51 -6.00 4.00 -3.15
C ALA A 51 -6.60 2.88 -4.02
N ALA A 52 -5.99 2.60 -5.18
CA ALA A 52 -6.42 1.53 -6.08
C ALA A 52 -6.28 0.15 -5.41
N LEU A 53 -5.16 -0.10 -4.72
CA LEU A 53 -4.95 -1.33 -3.96
C LEU A 53 -5.96 -1.49 -2.82
N ALA A 54 -6.17 -0.43 -2.03
CA ALA A 54 -7.15 -0.43 -0.94
C ALA A 54 -8.56 -0.76 -1.45
N LYS A 55 -8.96 -0.16 -2.58
CA LYS A 55 -10.26 -0.43 -3.22
C LYS A 55 -10.37 -1.88 -3.71
N ALA A 56 -9.36 -2.39 -4.41
CA ALA A 56 -9.34 -3.76 -4.93
C ALA A 56 -9.40 -4.81 -3.80
N ALA A 57 -8.79 -4.50 -2.66
CA ALA A 57 -8.83 -5.35 -1.47
C ALA A 57 -10.13 -5.24 -0.65
N GLY A 58 -11.07 -4.37 -1.02
CA GLY A 58 -12.26 -4.08 -0.19
C GLY A 58 -11.92 -3.35 1.11
N MET A 59 -10.75 -2.73 1.19
CA MET A 59 -10.21 -2.04 2.36
C MET A 59 -10.14 -0.52 2.13
N SER A 60 -11.14 0.08 1.49
CA SER A 60 -11.15 1.49 1.10
C SER A 60 -10.93 2.47 2.26
N HIS A 61 -11.18 2.06 3.51
CA HIS A 61 -10.89 2.85 4.72
C HIS A 61 -9.39 3.05 4.99
N LEU A 62 -8.52 2.30 4.31
CA LEU A 62 -7.06 2.41 4.40
C LEU A 62 -6.47 3.41 3.41
N ALA A 63 -7.22 3.81 2.37
CA ALA A 63 -6.81 4.93 1.55
C ALA A 63 -6.85 6.17 2.45
N ALA A 64 -5.73 6.88 2.60
CA ALA A 64 -5.78 8.18 3.24
C ALA A 64 -6.83 9.02 2.49
N PRO A 65 -7.64 9.84 3.19
CA PRO A 65 -8.39 10.85 2.47
C PRO A 65 -7.34 11.64 1.69
N ALA A 66 -7.43 11.62 0.36
CA ALA A 66 -6.68 12.55 -0.47
C ALA A 66 -6.84 13.89 0.23
N ALA A 67 -5.73 14.46 0.71
CA ALA A 67 -5.77 15.71 1.43
C ALA A 67 -6.65 16.64 0.57
N ASN A 68 -7.80 17.05 1.11
CA ASN A 68 -8.60 18.06 0.47
C ASN A 68 -7.66 19.27 0.36
N GLU A 69 -7.13 19.49 -0.84
CA GLU A 69 -6.48 20.74 -1.19
C GLU A 69 -7.59 21.79 -1.20
N ASP A 70 -7.57 22.68 -0.20
CA ASP A 70 -8.15 24.03 -0.28
C ASP A 70 -7.39 24.87 -1.31
#